data_AF-A0A3M5GT59-F1
#
_entry.id   AF-A0A3M5GT59-F1
#
_cell.length_a   1.000
_cell.length_b   1.000
_cell.length_c   1.000
_cell.angle_alpha   90.00
_cell.angle_beta   90.00
_cell.angle_gamma   90.00
#
_symmetry.space_group_name_H-M   'P 1'
#
loop_
_entity.id
_entity.type
_entity.pdbx_description
1 polymer ?
#
loop_
_entity_poly.entity_id
_entity_poly.type
_entity_poly.pdbx_seq_one_letter_code
_entity_poly.pdbx_strand_id
1 'polypeptide(L)'
;MSPYKISGTTVVSFSGGRTSAYMLRQVLDANDDLDDLIVTFANTGKEHPATLDFVNECARRWQVLIVWLEYRDDDLGFAIVTYETASRDGEPFEALIRKRSYLPNTVTVLHH
;
A
#
# COMPACT_ATOMS: atom_id res chain seq x y z
N MET A 1 -26.10 -5.55 9.93
CA MET A 1 -24.89 -4.73 10.20
C MET A 1 -23.96 -4.91 9.01
N SER A 2 -23.38 -3.83 8.46
CA SER A 2 -22.46 -3.95 7.32
C SER A 2 -21.20 -4.74 7.75
N PRO A 3 -20.69 -5.68 6.94
CA PRO A 3 -19.44 -6.37 7.25
C PRO A 3 -18.20 -5.46 7.16
N TYR A 4 -18.38 -4.23 6.66
CA TYR A 4 -17.33 -3.22 6.54
C TYR A 4 -17.37 -2.16 7.64
N LYS A 5 -18.23 -2.34 8.65
CA LYS A 5 -18.28 -1.45 9.81
C LYS A 5 -16.97 -1.63 10.61
N ILE A 6 -16.26 -0.52 10.84
CA ILE A 6 -15.05 -0.54 11.66
C ILE A 6 -15.40 -0.31 13.13
N SER A 7 -14.54 -0.79 14.03
CA SER A 7 -14.67 -0.61 15.47
C SER A 7 -13.31 -0.25 16.05
N GLY A 8 -13.14 1.02 16.42
CA GLY A 8 -11.85 1.59 16.84
C GLY A 8 -10.84 1.69 15.70
N THR A 9 -9.59 2.01 16.07
CA THR A 9 -8.50 2.23 15.13
C THR A 9 -8.30 1.04 14.19
N THR A 10 -8.41 1.29 12.88
CA THR A 10 -8.41 0.27 11.83
C THR A 10 -7.45 0.65 10.72
N VAL A 11 -6.59 -0.31 10.30
CA VAL A 11 -5.68 -0.12 9.17
C VAL A 11 -6.18 -0.89 7.96
N VAL A 12 -6.35 -0.20 6.83
CA VAL A 12 -6.67 -0.79 5.53
C VAL A 12 -5.44 -0.71 4.62
N SER A 13 -4.86 -1.88 4.29
CA SER A 13 -3.80 -1.99 3.30
C SER A 13 -4.41 -2.05 1.88
N PHE A 14 -4.36 -0.92 1.18
CA PHE A 14 -4.89 -0.78 -0.17
C PHE A 14 -3.77 -0.99 -1.19
N SER A 15 -3.80 -2.11 -1.92
CA SER A 15 -2.75 -2.50 -2.88
C SER A 15 -2.80 -1.75 -4.24
N GLY A 16 -3.71 -0.80 -4.44
CA GLY A 16 -3.89 -0.13 -5.74
C GLY A 16 -4.63 -0.96 -6.80
N GLY A 17 -5.14 -2.14 -6.46
CA GLY A 17 -5.92 -2.99 -7.34
C GLY A 17 -7.43 -2.74 -7.25
N ARG A 18 -8.19 -3.20 -8.26
CA ARG A 18 -9.67 -3.05 -8.30
C ARG A 18 -10.36 -3.65 -7.07
N THR A 19 -9.94 -4.84 -6.63
CA THR A 19 -10.57 -5.54 -5.50
C THR A 19 -10.32 -4.82 -4.18
N SER A 20 -9.10 -4.35 -3.94
CA SER A 20 -8.75 -3.61 -2.73
C SER A 20 -9.38 -2.20 -2.73
N ALA A 21 -9.51 -1.56 -3.90
CA ALA A 21 -10.27 -0.33 -4.05
C ALA A 21 -11.76 -0.51 -3.75
N TYR A 22 -12.36 -1.61 -4.23
CA TYR A 22 -13.75 -1.94 -3.93
C TYR A 22 -13.96 -2.13 -2.43
N MET A 23 -13.06 -2.88 -1.76
CA MET A 23 -13.11 -3.06 -0.31
C MET A 23 -12.98 -1.72 0.42
N LEU A 24 -12.03 -0.88 0.04
CA LEU A 24 -11.87 0.45 0.64
C LEU A 24 -13.15 1.28 0.46
N ARG A 25 -13.74 1.29 -0.74
CA ARG A 25 -15.00 2.02 -0.98
C ARG A 25 -16.13 1.55 -0.06
N GLN A 26 -16.27 0.24 0.13
CA GLN A 26 -17.27 -0.33 1.05
C GLN A 26 -17.04 0.07 2.50
N VAL A 27 -15.77 0.17 2.94
CA VAL A 27 -15.41 0.69 4.26
C VAL A 27 -15.81 2.16 4.39
N LEU A 28 -15.51 2.99 3.40
CA LEU A 28 -15.89 4.41 3.41
C LEU A 28 -17.41 4.60 3.43
N ASP A 29 -18.17 3.81 2.67
CA ASP A 29 -19.63 3.92 2.61
C ASP A 29 -20.34 3.39 3.87
N ALA A 30 -19.70 2.50 4.64
CA ALA A 30 -20.29 1.89 5.83
C ALA A 30 -20.05 2.68 7.13
N ASN A 31 -19.21 3.72 7.10
CA ASN A 31 -18.76 4.44 8.28
C ASN A 31 -18.89 5.96 8.10
N ASP A 32 -19.64 6.60 9.01
CA ASP A 32 -19.81 8.06 9.02
C ASP A 32 -18.60 8.78 9.65
N ASP A 33 -17.94 8.12 10.60
CA ASP A 33 -16.72 8.58 11.25
C ASP A 33 -15.52 7.74 10.76
N LEU A 34 -14.50 8.43 10.28
CA LEU A 34 -13.29 7.86 9.69
C LEU A 34 -12.02 8.30 10.42
N ASP A 35 -12.13 8.96 11.58
CA ASP A 35 -10.96 9.48 12.32
C ASP A 35 -10.00 8.36 12.78
N ASP A 36 -10.55 7.17 13.00
CA ASP A 36 -9.83 5.96 13.36
C ASP A 36 -9.34 5.13 12.15
N LEU A 37 -9.65 5.55 10.91
CA LEU A 37 -9.27 4.82 9.70
C LEU A 37 -7.91 5.28 9.17
N ILE A 38 -6.95 4.36 9.09
CA ILE A 38 -5.66 4.57 8.45
C ILE A 38 -5.60 3.74 7.17
N VAL A 39 -5.56 4.41 6.01
CA VAL A 39 -5.39 3.74 4.72
C VAL A 39 -3.94 3.83 4.29
N THR A 40 -3.32 2.70 3.93
CA THR A 40 -1.93 2.65 3.48
C THR A 40 -1.81 2.07 2.08
N PHE A 41 -0.84 2.54 1.30
CA PHE A 41 -0.40 1.96 0.03
C PHE A 41 1.11 1.76 0.09
N ALA A 42 1.58 0.53 -0.10
CA ALA A 42 2.99 0.20 -0.08
C ALA A 42 3.57 0.25 -1.49
N ASN A 43 4.27 1.33 -1.83
CA ASN A 43 4.93 1.50 -3.11
C ASN A 43 6.24 0.70 -3.16
N THR A 44 6.36 -0.18 -4.14
CA THR A 44 7.58 -0.97 -4.39
C THR A 44 8.58 -0.24 -5.30
N GLY A 45 8.13 0.84 -5.95
CA GLY A 45 8.82 1.50 -7.06
C GLY A 45 8.76 0.72 -8.37
N LYS A 46 8.13 -0.46 -8.42
CA LYS A 46 7.93 -1.26 -9.64
C LYS A 46 6.47 -1.27 -10.11
N GLU A 47 5.61 -0.51 -9.45
CA GLU A 47 4.21 -0.40 -9.83
C GLU A 47 4.05 0.26 -11.20
N HIS A 48 3.02 -0.16 -11.94
CA HIS A 48 2.69 0.49 -13.19
C HIS A 48 2.26 1.95 -12.93
N PRO A 49 2.63 2.95 -13.76
CA PRO A 49 2.22 4.34 -13.56
C PRO A 49 0.71 4.52 -13.36
N ALA A 50 -0.09 3.78 -14.14
CA ALA A 50 -1.55 3.78 -14.00
C ALA A 50 -2.06 3.29 -12.62
N THR A 51 -1.32 2.42 -11.92
CA THR A 51 -1.65 2.02 -10.54
C THR A 51 -1.45 3.21 -9.60
N LEU A 52 -0.35 3.94 -9.76
CA LEU A 52 -0.05 5.13 -8.95
C LEU A 52 -1.10 6.22 -9.18
N ASP A 53 -1.46 6.47 -10.44
CA ASP A 53 -2.51 7.41 -10.82
C ASP A 53 -3.86 7.01 -10.23
N PHE A 54 -4.18 5.72 -10.28
CA PHE A 54 -5.42 5.18 -9.72
C PHE A 54 -5.49 5.36 -8.20
N VAL A 55 -4.43 5.06 -7.46
CA VAL A 55 -4.37 5.27 -6.01
C VAL A 55 -4.56 6.76 -5.67
N ASN A 56 -3.87 7.65 -6.40
CA ASN A 56 -3.98 9.09 -6.20
C ASN A 56 -5.39 9.61 -6.50
N GLU A 57 -6.01 9.14 -7.58
CA GLU A 57 -7.39 9.49 -7.93
C GLU A 57 -8.40 8.98 -6.90
N CYS A 58 -8.21 7.78 -6.34
CA CYS A 58 -9.02 7.27 -5.23
C CYS A 58 -8.95 8.20 -4.01
N ALA A 59 -7.75 8.60 -3.58
CA ALA A 59 -7.59 9.54 -2.47
C ALA A 59 -8.33 10.86 -2.73
N ARG A 60 -8.13 11.46 -3.92
CA ARG A 60 -8.73 12.75 -4.28
C ARG A 60 -10.24 12.70 -4.40
N ARG A 61 -10.79 11.69 -5.08
CA ARG A 61 -12.23 11.59 -5.35
C ARG A 61 -13.03 11.17 -4.13
N TRP A 62 -12.45 10.33 -3.27
CA TRP A 62 -13.11 9.89 -2.05
C TRP A 62 -12.75 10.75 -0.84
N GLN A 63 -11.89 11.75 -1.02
CA GLN A 63 -11.46 12.68 0.02
C GLN A 63 -10.91 11.94 1.25
N VAL A 64 -10.14 10.87 1.01
CA VAL A 64 -9.51 10.04 2.04
C VAL A 64 -8.00 10.16 1.93
N LEU A 65 -7.33 10.30 3.07
CA LEU A 65 -5.87 10.25 3.12
C LEU A 65 -5.42 8.80 2.91
N ILE A 66 -4.63 8.57 1.86
CA ILE A 66 -3.89 7.33 1.66
C ILE A 66 -2.43 7.64 1.99
N VAL A 67 -1.87 6.94 2.98
CA VAL A 67 -0.47 7.05 3.38
C VAL A 67 0.37 6.18 2.45
N TRP A 68 1.26 6.81 1.69
CA TRP A 68 2.17 6.10 0.78
C TRP A 68 3.43 5.71 1.53
N LEU A 69 3.72 4.42 1.58
CA LEU A 69 4.87 3.86 2.28
C LEU A 69 5.86 3.31 1.28
N GLU A 70 7.14 3.59 1.49
CA GLU A 70 8.23 2.98 0.74
C GLU A 70 9.21 2.32 1.69
N TYR A 71 9.66 1.13 1.32
CA TYR A 71 10.72 0.46 2.07
C TYR A 71 12.02 1.27 2.04
N ARG A 72 12.68 1.39 3.20
CA ARG A 72 14.00 1.98 3.35
C ARG A 72 14.90 1.03 4.15
N ASP A 73 16.16 0.93 3.77
CA ASP A 73 17.16 0.17 4.53
C ASP A 73 17.87 1.09 5.53
N ASP A 74 17.08 1.66 6.44
CA ASP A 74 17.54 2.48 7.57
C ASP A 74 16.86 2.01 8.87
N ASP A 75 17.13 2.68 9.98
CA ASP A 75 16.62 2.32 11.31
C ASP A 75 15.09 2.37 11.41
N LEU A 76 14.44 3.23 10.59
CA LEU A 76 12.98 3.35 10.56
C LEU A 76 12.34 2.25 9.69
N GLY A 77 13.05 1.78 8.68
CA GLY A 77 12.64 0.69 7.80
C GLY A 77 11.64 1.10 6.70
N PHE A 78 11.15 2.34 6.73
CA PHE A 78 10.27 2.90 5.71
C PHE A 78 10.32 4.43 5.67
N ALA A 79 9.86 5.01 4.55
CA ALA A 79 9.57 6.43 4.42
C ALA A 79 8.09 6.64 4.04
N ILE A 80 7.52 7.74 4.52
CA ILE A 80 6.24 8.25 4.02
C ILE A 80 6.53 9.19 2.86
N VAL A 81 5.91 8.92 1.71
CA VAL A 81 6.09 9.70 0.48
C VAL A 81 4.74 10.26 0.00
N THR A 82 4.76 11.03 -1.09
CA THR A 82 3.57 11.50 -1.79
C THR A 82 3.51 10.88 -3.19
N TYR A 83 2.42 11.11 -3.92
CA TYR A 83 2.33 10.70 -5.33
C TYR A 83 3.46 11.27 -6.20
N GLU A 84 3.90 12.49 -5.88
CA GLU A 84 4.97 13.21 -6.58
C GLU A 84 6.36 12.72 -6.20
N THR A 85 6.57 12.32 -4.93
CA THR A 85 7.89 11.87 -4.44
C THR A 85 8.06 10.36 -4.42
N ALA A 86 7.01 9.59 -4.74
CA ALA A 86 7.07 8.15 -4.85
C ALA A 86 8.06 7.71 -5.94
N SER A 87 8.95 6.80 -5.55
CA SER A 87 9.88 6.08 -6.40
C SER A 87 9.15 5.36 -7.54
N ARG A 88 9.73 5.40 -8.74
CA ARG A 88 9.15 4.79 -9.96
C ARG A 88 10.13 3.90 -10.72
N ASP A 89 11.38 3.84 -10.28
CA ASP A 89 12.44 3.08 -10.94
C ASP A 89 12.80 1.79 -10.18
N GLY A 90 12.22 1.56 -9.01
CA GLY A 90 12.27 0.31 -8.24
C GLY A 90 13.24 0.32 -7.08
N GLU A 91 13.71 1.49 -6.66
CA GLU A 91 14.65 1.70 -5.57
C GLU A 91 14.22 1.02 -4.26
N PRO A 92 12.93 1.07 -3.82
CA PRO A 92 12.48 0.36 -2.62
C PRO A 92 12.60 -1.16 -2.75
N PHE A 93 12.22 -1.71 -3.91
CA PHE A 93 12.35 -3.15 -4.19
C PHE A 93 13.81 -3.61 -4.22
N GLU A 94 14.70 -2.82 -4.84
CA GLU A 94 16.13 -3.12 -4.86
C GLU A 94 16.77 -3.06 -3.47
N ALA A 95 16.38 -2.07 -2.64
CA ALA A 95 16.84 -1.99 -1.26
C ALA A 95 16.45 -3.24 -0.46
N LEU A 96 15.22 -3.74 -0.67
CA LEU A 96 14.76 -4.97 -0.02
C LEU A 96 15.58 -6.20 -0.45
N ILE A 97 15.91 -6.33 -1.75
CA ILE A 97 16.76 -7.42 -2.26
C ILE A 97 18.16 -7.35 -1.64
N ARG A 98 18.78 -6.16 -1.63
CA ARG A 98 20.13 -5.96 -1.06
C ARG A 98 20.20 -6.39 0.40
N LYS A 99 19.18 -6.05 1.21
CA LYS A 99 19.14 -6.44 2.62
C LYS A 99 18.95 -7.94 2.82
N ARG A 100 18.12 -8.59 2.00
CA ARG A 100 17.78 -10.00 2.19
C ARG A 100 18.88 -10.96 1.72
N SER A 101 19.84 -10.53 0.89
CA SER A 101 20.88 -11.40 0.30
C SER A 101 20.33 -12.61 -0.49
N TYR A 102 19.04 -12.62 -0.82
CA TYR A 102 18.39 -13.56 -1.74
C TYR A 102 17.24 -12.87 -2.47
N LEU A 103 17.01 -13.26 -3.73
CA LEU A 103 15.87 -12.77 -4.52
C LEU A 103 14.55 -13.24 -3.87
N PRO A 104 13.50 -12.39 -3.82
CA PRO A 104 12.19 -12.82 -3.37
C PRO A 104 11.62 -13.84 -4.36
N ASN A 105 11.87 -15.12 -4.03
CA ASN A 105 11.34 -16.38 -4.55
C ASN A 105 12.22 -17.17 -5.54
N THR A 106 12.69 -18.33 -5.08
CA THR A 106 12.82 -19.59 -5.84
C THR A 106 12.39 -20.71 -4.91
N VAL A 107 11.34 -21.45 -5.28
CA VAL A 107 10.93 -22.69 -4.61
C VAL A 107 12.15 -23.63 -4.54
N THR A 108 12.63 -23.93 -3.34
CA THR A 108 13.68 -24.95 -3.17
C THR A 108 13.06 -26.32 -3.41
N VAL A 109 13.14 -26.84 -4.63
CA VAL A 109 12.87 -28.26 -4.89
C VAL A 109 14.09 -29.04 -4.38
N LEU A 110 14.01 -29.53 -3.14
CA LEU A 110 14.91 -30.58 -2.64
C LEU A 110 14.47 -31.89 -3.28
N HIS A 111 15.15 -32.31 -4.35
CA HIS A 111 15.23 -33.72 -4.70
C HIS A 111 16.28 -34.38 -3.79
N HIS A 112 15.82 -35.26 -2.91
CA HIS A 112 16.62 -36.35 -2.37
C HIS A 112 16.42 -37.59 -3.23
#